data_AF-A0A3M2CKX8-F1
#
_entry.id   AF-A0A3M2CKX8-F1
#
_cell.length_a   1.000
_cell.length_b   1.000
_cell.length_c   1.000
_cell.angle_alpha   90.00
_cell.angle_beta   90.00
_cell.angle_gamma   90.00
#
_symmetry.space_group_name_H-M   'P 1'
#
loop_
_entity.id
_entity.type
_entity.pdbx_description
1 polymer ?
#
loop_
_entity_poly.entity_id
_entity_poly.type
_entity_poly.pdbx_seq_one_letter_code
_entity_poly.pdbx_strand_id
1 'polypeptide(L)' 'PDGIVRFIYVTDLSVGRNPEEVLRVLDALQSGELCPCGWKPGDPTIKV' A
#
# COMPACT_ATOMS: atom_id res chain seq x y z
N PRO A 1 5.25 14.68 5.31
CA PRO A 1 5.86 13.83 4.27
C PRO A 1 7.36 14.10 4.17
N ASP A 2 8.20 13.13 4.50
CA ASP A 2 9.65 13.33 4.70
C ASP A 2 10.48 13.07 3.44
N GLY A 3 9.84 12.91 2.28
CA GLY A 3 10.52 12.60 1.01
C GLY A 3 11.12 11.19 0.93
N ILE A 4 10.82 10.32 1.89
CA ILE A 4 11.31 8.93 1.92
C ILE A 4 10.40 8.04 1.04
N VAL A 5 11.00 7.30 0.10
CA VAL A 5 10.28 6.33 -0.73
C VAL A 5 9.89 5.12 0.13
N ARG A 6 8.58 4.83 0.21
CA ARG A 6 8.01 3.70 0.98
C ARG A 6 7.43 2.59 0.11
N PHE A 7 7.19 2.85 -1.17
CA PHE A 7 6.61 1.90 -2.12
C PHE A 7 7.09 2.19 -3.54
N ILE A 8 7.38 1.13 -4.28
CA ILE A 8 7.77 1.16 -5.69
C ILE A 8 6.99 0.06 -6.40
N TYR A 9 6.33 0.40 -7.50
CA TYR A 9 5.64 -0.56 -8.36
C TYR A 9 6.09 -0.38 -9.81
N VAL A 10 6.80 -1.38 -10.34
CA VAL A 10 7.33 -1.37 -11.70
C VAL A 10 6.72 -2.52 -12.47
N THR A 11 6.23 -2.23 -13.67
CA THR A 11 5.73 -3.22 -14.63
C THR A 11 6.41 -2.99 -15.98
N ASP A 12 6.52 -4.04 -16.79
CA ASP A 12 7.04 -3.94 -18.15
C ASP A 12 6.03 -3.22 -19.09
N LEU A 13 6.46 -2.85 -20.29
CA LEU A 13 5.72 -1.98 -21.23
C LEU A 13 4.29 -2.46 -21.52
N SER A 14 4.10 -3.77 -21.66
CA SER A 14 2.81 -4.37 -22.03
C SER A 14 1.91 -4.67 -20.83
N VAL A 15 2.32 -4.32 -19.61
CA VAL A 15 1.58 -4.62 -18.38
C VAL A 15 1.16 -3.33 -17.69
N GLY A 16 -0.16 -3.17 -17.54
CA GLY A 16 -0.75 -2.06 -16.78
C GLY A 16 -0.56 -2.23 -15.27
N ARG A 17 -0.45 -1.11 -14.56
CA ARG A 17 -0.57 -1.10 -13.10
C ARG A 17 -2.04 -1.07 -12.70
N ASN A 18 -2.35 -1.53 -11.49
CA ASN A 18 -3.68 -1.40 -10.90
C ASN A 18 -3.73 -0.16 -9.99
N PRO A 19 -4.49 0.91 -10.34
CA PRO A 19 -4.62 2.10 -9.50
C PRO A 19 -5.23 1.82 -8.12
N GLU A 20 -6.15 0.85 -8.02
CA GLU A 20 -6.76 0.48 -6.73
C GLU A 20 -5.72 -0.08 -5.75
N GLU A 21 -4.72 -0.80 -6.26
CA GLU A 21 -3.63 -1.32 -5.43
C GLU A 21 -2.70 -0.20 -4.95
N VAL A 22 -2.45 0.81 -5.79
CA VAL A 22 -1.64 1.97 -5.40
C VAL A 22 -2.34 2.76 -4.28
N LEU A 23 -3.66 2.94 -4.38
CA LEU A 23 -4.46 3.59 -3.34
C LEU A 23 -4.49 2.74 -2.06
N ARG A 24 -4.68 1.42 -2.18
CA ARG A 24 -4.68 0.50 -1.03
C ARG A 24 -3.36 0.58 -0.24
N VAL A 25 -2.22 0.59 -0.95
CA VAL A 25 -0.91 0.72 -0.31
C VAL A 25 -0.72 2.11 0.28
N LEU A 26 -1.22 3.17 -0.37
CA LEU A 26 -1.19 4.52 0.19
C LEU A 26 -1.97 4.62 1.50
N ASP A 27 -3.19 4.09 1.55
CA ASP A 27 -4.01 4.06 2.76
C ASP A 27 -3.34 3.27 3.88
N ALA A 28 -2.75 2.12 3.55
CA ALA A 28 -2.01 1.30 4.51
C ALA A 28 -0.81 2.05 5.09
N LEU A 29 -0.03 2.75 4.25
CA LEU A 29 1.11 3.57 4.68
C LEU A 29 0.70 4.75 5.56
N GLN A 30 -0.50 5.32 5.33
CA GLN A 30 -1.03 6.42 6.12
C GLN A 30 -1.68 5.97 7.44
N SER A 31 -2.06 4.69 7.58
CA SER A 31 -2.68 4.16 8.80
C SER A 31 -1.78 4.26 10.04
N GLY A 32 -0.46 4.18 9.86
CA GLY A 32 0.52 4.12 10.95
C GLY A 32 0.58 2.77 11.68
N GLU A 33 -0.22 1.78 11.26
CA GLU A 33 -0.36 0.48 11.91
C GLU A 33 0.34 -0.64 11.12
N LEU A 34 0.45 -1.83 11.73
CA LEU A 34 0.90 -3.04 11.04
C LEU A 34 -0.25 -3.66 10.23
N CYS A 35 -0.29 -3.33 8.93
CA CYS A 35 -1.28 -3.86 7.99
C CYS A 35 -0.90 -5.26 7.48
N PRO A 36 -1.77 -6.29 7.62
CA PRO A 36 -1.54 -7.62 7.04
C PRO A 36 -1.59 -7.62 5.49
N CYS A 37 -1.24 -8.75 4.89
CA CYS A 37 -1.33 -8.95 3.44
C CYS A 37 -2.77 -8.74 2.95
N GLY A 38 -2.93 -7.96 1.87
CA GLY A 38 -4.24 -7.68 1.27
C GLY A 38 -5.12 -6.73 2.09
N TRP A 39 -4.62 -6.14 3.18
CA TRP A 39 -5.37 -5.23 4.03
C TRP A 39 -6.02 -4.08 3.25
N LYS A 40 -7.26 -3.77 3.62
CA LYS A 40 -8.05 -2.63 3.16
C LYS A 40 -8.53 -1.79 4.35
N PRO A 41 -8.91 -0.52 4.16
CA PRO A 41 -9.50 0.29 5.21
C PRO A 41 -10.68 -0.43 5.90
N GLY A 42 -10.61 -0.54 7.23
CA GLY A 42 -11.58 -1.25 8.06
C GLY A 42 -11.21 -2.68 8.42
N ASP A 43 -10.22 -3.28 7.75
CA ASP A 43 -9.72 -4.61 8.11
C ASP A 43 -8.90 -4.56 9.41
N PRO A 44 -8.88 -5.66 10.20
CA PRO A 44 -8.10 -5.73 11.41
C PRO A 44 -6.60 -5.57 11.13
N THR A 45 -5.93 -4.82 12.02
CA THR A 45 -4.47 -4.67 12.03
C THR A 45 -3.82 -5.64 13.00
N ILE A 46 -2.52 -5.87 12.83
CA ILE A 46 -1.73 -6.72 13.72
C ILE A 46 -1.28 -5.89 14.93
N LYS A 47 -1.55 -6.37 16.14
CA LYS A 47 -1.01 -5.78 17.37
C LYS A 47 0.20 -6.57 17.84
N VAL A 48 1.25 -5.85 18.21
CA VAL A 48 2.49 -6.36 18.83
C VAL A 48 2.59 -5.90 20.27
#